data_AF-I3W319-F1
#
_entry.id   AF-I3W319-F1
#
_cell.length_a   1.000
_cell.length_b   1.000
_cell.length_c   1.000
_cell.angle_alpha   90.00
_cell.angle_beta   90.00
_cell.angle_gamma   90.00
#
_symmetry.space_group_name_H-M   'P 1'
#
loop_
_entity.id
_entity.type
_entity.pdbx_description
1 polymer ?
#
loop_
_entity_poly.entity_id
_entity_poly.type
_entity_poly.pdbx_seq_one_letter_code
_entity_poly.pdbx_strand_id
1 'polypeptide(L)' 'MSEQNDLFRLTYALETAKDMHWQYRLLNDREWSGRNAVALSAGVNGIYLSRASLDVAFDDSG' A
#
# COMPACT_ATOMS: atom_id res chain seq x y z
N MET A 1 -18.34 18.19 -0.37
CA MET A 1 -17.14 18.19 -1.23
C MET A 1 -16.96 16.77 -1.67
N SER A 2 -16.83 16.53 -2.98
CA SER A 2 -16.83 15.17 -3.55
C SER A 2 -15.88 14.28 -2.74
N GLU A 3 -16.44 13.33 -2.00
CA GLU A 3 -15.73 12.21 -1.41
C GLU A 3 -15.20 11.42 -2.59
N GLN A 4 -14.08 11.88 -3.15
CA GLN A 4 -13.36 11.12 -4.14
C GLN A 4 -12.97 9.86 -3.41
N ASN A 5 -13.69 8.78 -3.70
CA ASN A 5 -13.50 7.45 -3.14
C ASN A 5 -12.01 7.27 -2.79
N ASP A 6 -11.68 7.19 -1.50
CA ASP A 6 -10.28 7.16 -1.06
C ASP A 6 -9.55 5.94 -1.65
N LEU A 7 -10.28 4.89 -2.01
CA LEU A 7 -9.77 3.74 -2.78
C LEU A 7 -9.36 4.14 -4.20
N PHE A 8 -10.15 5.00 -4.86
CA PHE A 8 -9.79 5.53 -6.17
C PHE A 8 -8.54 6.42 -6.09
N ARG A 9 -8.46 7.28 -5.07
CA ARG A 9 -7.27 8.14 -4.84
C ARG A 9 -6.03 7.30 -4.54
N LEU A 10 -6.17 6.26 -3.73
CA LEU A 10 -5.11 5.31 -3.43
C LEU A 10 -4.66 4.57 -4.69
N THR A 11 -5.60 4.06 -5.48
CA THR A 11 -5.32 3.35 -6.73
C THR A 11 -4.58 4.27 -7.71
N TYR A 12 -5.02 5.51 -7.84
CA TYR A 12 -4.36 6.52 -8.68
C TYR A 12 -2.93 6.81 -8.21
N ALA A 13 -2.70 6.93 -6.91
CA ALA A 13 -1.37 7.14 -6.36
C ALA A 13 -0.43 5.95 -6.64
N LEU A 14 -0.94 4.71 -6.56
CA LEU A 14 -0.17 3.50 -6.86
C LEU A 14 0.17 3.37 -8.35
N GLU A 15 -0.78 3.65 -9.25
CA GLU A 15 -0.49 3.66 -10.69
C GLU A 15 0.53 4.76 -11.04
N THR A 16 0.40 5.95 -10.45
CA THR A 16 1.39 7.04 -10.63
C THR A 16 2.78 6.61 -10.14
N ALA A 17 2.88 5.91 -9.01
CA ALA A 17 4.15 5.40 -8.50
C ALA A 17 4.76 4.34 -9.43
N LYS A 18 3.93 3.48 -10.00
CA LYS A 18 4.33 2.47 -10.98
C LYS A 18 4.84 3.12 -12.28
N ASP A 19 4.22 4.20 -12.75
CA ASP A 19 4.70 4.98 -13.90
C ASP A 19 6.07 5.64 -13.62
N MET A 20 6.36 5.96 -12.36
CA MET A 20 7.67 6.41 -11.89
C MET A 20 8.67 5.26 -11.67
N HIS A 21 8.30 4.03 -12.01
CA HIS A 21 9.06 2.80 -11.78
C HIS A 21 9.35 2.48 -10.30
N TRP A 22 8.53 2.98 -9.38
CA TRP A 22 8.66 2.62 -7.97
C TRP A 22 8.14 1.21 -7.73
N GLN A 23 8.78 0.49 -6.81
CA GLN A 23 8.29 -0.81 -6.38
C GLN A 23 7.06 -0.60 -5.50
N TYR A 24 5.94 -1.28 -5.78
CA TYR A 24 4.86 -1.35 -4.80
C TYR A 24 4.57 -2.80 -4.42
N ARG A 25 4.25 -3.05 -3.15
CA ARG A 25 3.91 -4.38 -2.66
C ARG A 25 2.89 -4.34 -1.53
N LEU A 26 1.92 -5.24 -1.63
CA LEU A 26 1.02 -5.59 -0.55
C LEU A 26 1.67 -6.70 0.29
N LEU A 27 1.90 -6.41 1.57
CA LEU A 27 2.53 -7.31 2.52
C LEU A 27 1.46 -7.95 3.40
N ASN A 28 1.61 -9.24 3.70
CA ASN A 28 0.85 -9.87 4.79
C ASN A 28 1.41 -9.45 6.16
N ASP A 29 0.73 -9.79 7.26
CA ASP A 29 1.13 -9.38 8.61
C ASP A 29 2.55 -9.81 9.00
N ARG A 30 2.97 -10.98 8.52
CA ARG A 30 4.29 -11.57 8.79
C ARG A 30 5.42 -10.88 8.02
N GLU A 31 5.11 -10.37 6.84
CA GLU A 31 5.99 -9.56 5.98
C GLU A 31 5.97 -8.08 6.38
N TRP A 32 4.87 -7.60 6.96
CA TRP A 32 4.75 -6.23 7.45
C TRP A 32 5.47 -6.04 8.78
N SER A 33 5.38 -7.03 9.67
CA SER A 33 5.91 -6.93 11.03
C SER A 33 6.46 -8.26 11.57
N GLY A 34 7.31 -8.15 12.59
CA GLY A 34 7.87 -9.31 13.27
C GLY A 34 9.11 -9.88 12.57
N ARG A 35 9.40 -11.16 12.81
CA ARG A 35 10.69 -11.78 12.44
C ARG A 35 10.95 -11.86 10.93
N ASN A 36 9.93 -11.79 10.09
CA ASN A 36 10.05 -11.91 8.64
C ASN A 36 9.64 -10.62 7.94
N ALA A 37 9.67 -9.50 8.67
CA ALA A 37 9.40 -8.19 8.11
C ALA A 37 10.31 -7.92 6.91
N VAL A 38 9.73 -7.41 5.83
CA VAL A 38 10.47 -7.07 4.62
C VAL A 38 11.45 -5.96 4.94
N ALA A 39 12.73 -6.21 4.70
CA ALA A 39 13.76 -5.20 4.81
C ALA A 39 13.65 -4.23 3.64
N LEU A 40 13.34 -2.97 3.95
CA LEU A 40 13.25 -1.91 2.95
C LEU A 40 14.67 -1.50 2.52
N SER A 41 14.95 -1.56 1.22
CA SER A 41 16.22 -1.07 0.68
C SER A 41 16.18 0.45 0.59
N ALA A 42 17.06 1.14 1.33
CA ALA A 42 17.13 2.61 1.34
C ALA A 42 17.47 3.23 -0.04
N GLY A 43 17.97 2.43 -0.98
CA GLY A 43 18.30 2.87 -2.34
C GLY A 43 17.17 2.66 -3.36
N VAL A 44 16.02 2.12 -2.96
CA VAL A 44 14.91 1.81 -3.87
C VAL A 44 13.66 2.57 -3.43
N ASN A 45 13.10 3.38 -4.33
CA ASN A 45 11.81 4.00 -4.10
C ASN A 45 10.72 2.92 -4.14
N GLY A 46 9.94 2.83 -3.07
CA GLY A 46 8.82 1.92 -3.06
C GLY A 46 7.76 2.22 -2.01
N ILE A 47 6.56 1.75 -2.31
CA ILE A 47 5.35 1.88 -1.48
C ILE A 47 4.97 0.49 -1.00
N TYR A 48 4.95 0.31 0.31
CA TYR A 48 4.59 -0.97 0.93
C TYR A 48 3.34 -0.75 1.76
N LEU A 49 2.36 -1.64 1.60
CA LEU A 49 1.07 -1.53 2.28
C LEU A 49 0.78 -2.82 3.02
N SER A 50 0.24 -2.73 4.23
CA SER A 50 -0.34 -3.88 4.92
C SER A 50 -1.65 -4.27 4.26
N ARG A 51 -1.79 -5.54 3.89
CA ARG A 51 -3.05 -6.09 3.38
C ARG A 51 -4.16 -6.01 4.42
N ALA A 52 -3.88 -6.39 5.66
CA ALA A 52 -4.87 -6.35 6.73
C ALA A 52 -5.39 -4.91 6.98
N SER A 53 -4.51 -3.91 6.90
CA SER A 53 -4.93 -2.51 7.06
C SER A 53 -5.79 -2.01 5.90
N LEU A 54 -5.50 -2.45 4.67
CA LEU A 54 -6.32 -2.11 3.51
C LEU A 54 -7.68 -2.79 3.54
N ASP A 55 -7.72 -4.07 3.92
CA ASP A 55 -8.98 -4.81 4.03
C ASP A 55 -9.89 -4.15 5.08
N VAL A 56 -9.35 -3.69 6.22
CA VAL A 56 -10.15 -2.97 7.23
C VAL A 56 -10.57 -1.57 6.76
N ALA A 57 -9.67 -0.79 6.16
CA ALA A 57 -9.95 0.61 5.79
C ALA A 57 -10.89 0.77 4.58
N PHE A 58 -11.17 -0.32 3.87
CA PHE A 58 -12.02 -0.32 2.68
C PHE A 58 -13.01 -1.50 2.69
N ASP A 59 -13.34 -2.04 3.86
CA ASP A 59 -14.44 -3.00 3.98
C ASP A 59 -15.81 -2.30 3.85
N ASP A 60 -16.88 -3.10 3.87
CA ASP A 60 -18.25 -2.59 3.79
C ASP A 60 -18.66 -1.70 5.00
N SER A 61 -17.83 -1.63 6.04
CA SER A 61 -18.06 -0.83 7.26
C SER A 61 -17.25 0.49 7.27
N GLY A 62 -16.17 0.58 6.50
CA GLY A 62 -15.34 1.78 6.33
C GLY A 62 -14.26 1.97 7.39
#